data_AF-A0A975JX47-F1
#
_entry.id   AF-A0A975JX47-F1
#
_cell.length_a   1.000
_cell.length_b   1.000
_cell.length_c   1.000
_cell.angle_alpha   90.00
_cell.angle_beta   90.00
_cell.angle_gamma   90.00
#
_symmetry.space_group_name_H-M   'P 1'
#
loop_
_entity.id
_entity.type
_entity.pdbx_description
1 polymer ?
#
loop_
_entity_poly.entity_id
_entity_poly.type
_entity_poly.pdbx_seq_one_letter_code
_entity_poly.pdbx_strand_id
1 'polypeptide(L)'
;MRTCVGCRKRELAVELLRVVATSTGNGNHAVIVDTAGNLRGRGAWLHPAPGCLQQAIRRRAFTKALRITGSPDTSAVVEHIACPEVLDPPSNRTGSNEHEHNVKSR
;
A
#
# COMPACT_ATOMS: atom_id res chain seq x y z
N MET A 1 1.49 -3.56 14.29
CA MET A 1 1.22 -4.88 13.68
C MET A 1 -0.08 -4.84 12.87
N ARG A 2 -0.09 -5.45 11.68
CA ARG A 2 -1.19 -5.47 10.70
C ARG A 2 -1.52 -6.92 10.30
N THR A 3 -2.62 -7.14 9.60
CA THR A 3 -3.08 -8.49 9.22
C THR A 3 -3.17 -8.63 7.71
N CYS A 4 -2.51 -9.65 7.17
CA CYS A 4 -2.56 -9.95 5.75
C CYS A 4 -3.97 -10.41 5.32
N VAL A 5 -4.54 -9.74 4.32
CA VAL A 5 -5.84 -10.09 3.72
C VAL A 5 -5.76 -11.28 2.78
N GLY A 6 -4.60 -11.89 2.58
CA GLY A 6 -4.39 -13.16 1.86
C GLY A 6 -4.33 -14.38 2.79
N CYS A 7 -3.41 -14.39 3.76
CA CYS A 7 -3.20 -15.55 4.65
C CYS A 7 -3.74 -15.37 6.08
N ARG A 8 -4.26 -14.19 6.46
CA ARG A 8 -4.74 -13.85 7.82
C ARG A 8 -3.67 -13.84 8.93
N LYS A 9 -2.39 -14.09 8.62
CA LYS A 9 -1.27 -13.91 9.56
C LYS A 9 -1.07 -12.42 9.86
N ARG A 10 -0.53 -12.16 11.05
CA ARG A 10 -0.20 -10.81 11.53
C ARG A 10 1.29 -10.57 11.32
N GLU A 11 1.66 -9.38 10.88
CA GLU A 11 3.05 -8.99 10.65
C GLU A 11 3.26 -7.49 10.86
N LEU A 12 4.52 -7.04 10.97
CA LEU A 12 4.86 -5.63 10.91
C LEU A 12 4.36 -4.98 9.60
N ALA A 13 4.05 -3.68 9.66
CA ALA A 13 3.55 -2.98 8.49
C ALA A 13 4.60 -2.89 7.36
N VAL A 14 5.89 -2.88 7.73
CA VAL A 14 7.01 -2.82 6.78
C VAL A 14 7.19 -4.09 5.95
N GLU A 15 6.75 -5.23 6.47
CA GLU A 15 6.80 -6.53 5.79
C GLU A 15 5.55 -6.79 4.93
N LEU A 16 4.60 -5.84 4.93
CA LEU A 16 3.34 -5.96 4.22
C LEU A 16 3.20 -4.86 3.18
N LEU A 17 2.69 -5.23 2.02
CA LEU A 17 2.25 -4.35 0.98
C LEU A 17 0.93 -3.69 1.38
N ARG A 18 0.90 -2.35 1.44
CA ARG A 18 -0.36 -1.61 1.51
C ARG A 18 -0.97 -1.55 0.13
N VAL A 19 -2.23 -1.93 0.03
CA VAL A 19 -3.04 -1.75 -1.18
C VAL A 19 -4.25 -0.90 -0.88
N VAL A 20 -4.70 -0.11 -1.85
CA VAL A 20 -5.86 0.78 -1.72
C VAL A 20 -6.82 0.58 -2.87
N ALA A 21 -8.10 0.86 -2.64
CA ALA A 21 -9.08 0.91 -3.71
C ALA A 21 -9.16 2.32 -4.29
N THR A 22 -9.07 2.42 -5.61
CA THR A 22 -9.30 3.64 -6.39
C THR A 22 -10.55 3.44 -7.23
N SER A 23 -11.46 4.41 -7.26
CA SER A 23 -12.60 4.34 -8.17
C SER A 23 -12.15 4.67 -9.59
N THR A 24 -12.52 3.84 -10.55
CA THR A 24 -12.24 4.05 -11.97
C THR A 24 -13.42 4.68 -12.72
N GLY A 25 -14.49 5.05 -12.00
CA GLY A 25 -15.76 5.50 -12.56
C GLY A 25 -16.79 4.36 -12.67
N ASN A 26 -18.05 4.73 -12.90
CA ASN A 26 -19.16 3.80 -13.18
C ASN A 26 -19.37 2.68 -12.14
N GLY A 27 -19.02 2.93 -10.87
CA GLY A 27 -19.13 1.94 -9.80
C GLY A 27 -18.02 0.87 -9.79
N ASN A 28 -17.02 1.01 -10.67
CA ASN A 28 -15.87 0.12 -10.74
C ASN A 28 -14.73 0.61 -9.85
N HIS A 29 -13.90 -0.35 -9.44
CA HIS A 29 -12.76 -0.14 -8.55
C HIS A 29 -11.54 -0.89 -9.06
N ALA A 30 -10.38 -0.25 -8.96
CA ALA A 30 -9.09 -0.88 -9.11
C ALA A 30 -8.40 -0.96 -7.74
N VAL A 31 -7.72 -2.07 -7.48
CA VAL A 31 -6.80 -2.22 -6.34
C VAL A 31 -5.40 -1.87 -6.82
N ILE A 32 -4.82 -0.85 -6.22
CA ILE A 32 -3.46 -0.40 -6.53
C ILE A 32 -2.56 -0.53 -5.30
N VAL A 33 -1.26 -0.65 -5.55
CA VAL A 33 -0.22 -0.67 -4.53
C VAL A 33 0.05 0.75 -4.06
N ASP A 34 0.06 0.96 -2.74
CA ASP A 34 0.47 2.21 -2.13
C ASP A 34 1.91 2.13 -1.65
N THR A 35 2.84 2.41 -2.57
CA THR A 35 4.29 2.42 -2.29
C THR A 35 4.70 3.57 -1.38
N ALA A 36 4.00 4.71 -1.45
CA ALA A 36 4.33 5.92 -0.70
C ALA A 36 3.68 5.98 0.70
N GLY A 37 2.74 5.07 1.01
CA GLY A 37 1.96 5.10 2.25
C GLY A 37 0.97 6.27 2.35
N ASN A 38 0.81 7.05 1.28
CA ASN A 38 0.14 8.35 1.28
C ASN A 38 -1.15 8.36 0.47
N LEU A 39 -1.51 7.23 -0.17
CA LEU A 39 -2.73 7.18 -0.94
C LEU A 39 -3.97 7.25 -0.04
N ARG A 40 -4.82 8.22 -0.36
CA ARG A 40 -6.07 8.50 0.35
C ARG A 40 -7.08 7.39 0.07
N GLY A 41 -7.80 6.96 1.11
CA GLY A 41 -8.83 5.93 0.99
C GLY A 41 -8.65 4.77 1.96
N ARG A 42 -9.55 3.79 1.86
CA ARG A 42 -9.48 2.56 2.66
C ARG A 42 -8.34 1.70 2.14
N GLY A 43 -7.43 1.32 3.04
CA GLY A 43 -6.29 0.47 2.74
C GLY A 43 -6.44 -0.93 3.34
N ALA A 44 -5.83 -1.90 2.67
CA ALA A 44 -5.67 -3.27 3.12
C ALA A 44 -4.18 -3.66 3.09
N TRP A 45 -3.83 -4.71 3.82
CA TRP A 45 -2.45 -5.18 3.92
C TRP A 45 -2.33 -6.58 3.34
N LEU A 46 -1.29 -6.82 2.54
CA LEU A 46 -1.04 -8.08 1.86
C LEU A 46 0.44 -8.43 1.97
N HIS A 47 0.82 -9.70 2.14
CA HIS A 47 2.23 -10.05 1.97
C HIS A 47 2.61 -9.91 0.48
N PRO A 48 3.83 -9.48 0.14
CA PRO A 48 4.33 -9.45 -1.23
C PRO A 48 4.67 -10.87 -1.72
N ALA A 49 3.65 -11.75 -1.72
CA ALA A 49 3.79 -13.16 -2.02
C ALA A 49 2.64 -13.61 -2.95
N PRO A 50 2.93 -14.29 -4.07
CA PRO A 50 1.91 -14.75 -5.02
C PRO A 50 0.81 -15.58 -4.35
N GLY A 51 1.18 -16.45 -3.39
CA GLY A 51 0.21 -17.26 -2.65
C GLY A 51 -0.75 -16.43 -1.79
N CYS A 52 -0.33 -15.28 -1.26
CA CYS A 52 -1.22 -14.38 -0.53
C CYS A 52 -2.16 -13.63 -1.48
N LEU A 53 -1.66 -13.19 -2.64
CA LEU A 53 -2.47 -12.55 -3.68
C LEU A 53 -3.57 -13.49 -4.20
N GLN A 54 -3.20 -14.71 -4.60
CA GLN A 54 -4.14 -15.71 -5.10
C GLN A 54 -5.24 -16.02 -4.06
N GLN A 55 -4.87 -16.17 -2.79
CA GLN A 55 -5.84 -16.36 -1.72
C GLN A 55 -6.76 -15.15 -1.56
N ALA A 56 -6.21 -13.93 -1.61
CA ALA A 56 -6.98 -12.70 -1.50
C ALA A 56 -8.00 -12.55 -2.65
N ILE A 57 -7.61 -12.86 -3.88
CA ILE A 57 -8.50 -12.87 -5.06
C ILE A 57 -9.58 -13.93 -4.88
N ARG A 58 -9.18 -15.19 -4.65
CA ARG A 58 -10.09 -16.34 -4.56
C ARG A 58 -11.22 -16.14 -3.55
N ARG A 59 -10.90 -15.55 -2.39
CA ARG A 59 -11.88 -15.33 -1.30
C ARG A 59 -12.56 -13.97 -1.32
N ARG A 60 -12.32 -13.16 -2.36
CA ARG A 60 -12.79 -11.78 -2.47
C ARG A 60 -12.43 -10.96 -1.23
N ALA A 61 -11.17 -11.05 -0.79
CA ALA A 61 -10.72 -10.37 0.42
C ALA A 61 -10.62 -8.85 0.24
N PHE A 62 -10.24 -8.38 -0.96
CA PHE A 62 -10.12 -6.96 -1.27
C PHE A 62 -11.46 -6.25 -1.17
N THR A 63 -12.54 -6.85 -1.67
CA THR A 63 -13.89 -6.26 -1.59
C THR A 63 -14.32 -6.04 -0.14
N LYS A 64 -14.10 -7.05 0.71
CA LYS A 64 -14.41 -7.00 2.14
C LYS A 64 -13.54 -5.98 2.88
N ALA A 65 -12.22 -6.02 2.66
CA ALA A 65 -11.27 -5.18 3.39
C ALA A 65 -11.35 -3.70 2.98
N LEU A 66 -11.51 -3.43 1.69
CA LEU A 66 -11.57 -2.08 1.14
C LEU A 66 -13.01 -1.52 1.15
N ARG A 67 -14.00 -2.37 1.46
CA ARG A 67 -15.44 -2.07 1.46
C ARG A 67 -15.91 -1.50 0.12
N ILE A 68 -15.63 -2.25 -0.93
CA ILE A 68 -16.00 -1.94 -2.31
C ILE A 68 -16.92 -3.02 -2.86
N THR A 69 -17.75 -2.65 -3.82
CA THR A 69 -18.67 -3.56 -4.52
C THR A 69 -18.03 -4.12 -5.79
N GLY A 70 -18.54 -5.26 -6.26
CA GLY A 70 -18.10 -5.88 -7.50
C GLY A 70 -16.78 -6.65 -7.39
N SER A 71 -16.22 -7.00 -8.54
CA SER A 71 -14.88 -7.60 -8.65
C SER A 71 -13.91 -6.50 -9.05
N PRO A 72 -13.00 -6.05 -8.15
CA PRO A 72 -12.08 -5.01 -8.51
C PRO A 72 -11.01 -5.55 -9.45
N ASP A 73 -10.48 -4.66 -10.30
CA ASP A 73 -9.28 -4.95 -11.06
C ASP A 73 -8.09 -5.08 -10.10
N THR A 74 -7.32 -6.15 -10.22
CA THR A 74 -6.14 -6.43 -9.37
C THR A 74 -4.84 -6.48 -10.16
N SER A 75 -4.86 -6.13 -11.45
CA SER A 75 -3.72 -6.23 -12.37
C SER A 75 -2.48 -5.51 -11.84
N ALA A 76 -2.63 -4.29 -11.30
CA ALA A 76 -1.51 -3.54 -10.72
C ALA A 76 -0.83 -4.27 -9.53
N VAL A 77 -1.59 -5.02 -8.73
CA VAL A 77 -1.02 -5.81 -7.62
C VAL A 77 -0.35 -7.08 -8.14
N VAL A 78 -0.90 -7.68 -9.20
CA VAL A 78 -0.31 -8.85 -9.87
C VAL A 78 1.05 -8.47 -10.45
N GLU A 79 1.11 -7.38 -11.21
CA GLU A 79 2.35 -6.87 -11.83
C GLU A 79 3.41 -6.57 -10.77
N HIS A 80 3.04 -5.88 -9.69
CA HIS A 80 3.98 -5.56 -8.61
C HIS A 80 4.54 -6.80 -7.89
N ILE A 81 3.74 -7.87 -7.76
CA ILE A 81 4.19 -9.11 -7.11
C ILE A 81 4.97 -10.01 -8.09
N ALA A 82 4.65 -9.95 -9.39
CA ALA A 82 5.35 -10.70 -10.44
C ALA A 82 6.72 -10.11 -10.78
N CYS A 83 6.85 -8.78 -10.70
CA CYS A 83 8.09 -8.05 -10.89
C CYS A 83 8.42 -7.27 -9.60
N PRO A 84 9.10 -7.88 -8.63
CA PRO A 84 9.70 -7.14 -7.53
C PRO A 84 10.90 -6.36 -8.09
N GLU A 85 10.65 -5.22 -8.73
CA GLU A 85 11.69 -4.23 -9.02
C GLU A 85 12.31 -3.82 -7.67
N VAL A 86 13.55 -4.27 -7.46
CA VAL A 86 14.41 -3.83 -6.37
C VAL A 86 14.83 -2.40 -6.71
N LEU A 87 14.29 -1.39 -6.01
CA LEU A 87 14.75 0.02 -5.83
C LEU A 87 13.48 0.83 -5.48
N ASP A 88 13.28 1.37 -4.28
CA ASP A 88 14.11 2.36 -3.61
C ASP A 88 14.09 2.24 -2.06
N PRO A 89 15.20 2.55 -1.37
CA PRO A 89 15.20 2.82 0.07
C PRO A 89 14.44 4.12 0.40
N PRO A 90 13.85 4.24 1.61
CA PRO A 90 13.04 5.39 1.98
C PRO A 90 13.92 6.65 2.13
N SER A 91 13.74 7.62 1.24
CA SER A 91 14.24 8.99 1.48
C SER A 91 13.47 9.59 2.65
N ASN A 92 14.01 9.42 3.85
CA ASN A 92 13.62 10.15 5.03
C ASN A 92 13.97 11.64 4.84
N ARG A 93 13.01 12.46 4.39
CA ARG A 93 13.11 13.93 4.54
C ARG A 93 12.75 14.30 5.98
N THR A 94 13.70 14.08 6.89
CA THR A 94 13.79 14.87 8.11
C THR A 94 14.47 16.19 7.72
N GLY A 95 13.67 17.20 7.41
CA GLY A 95 14.12 18.59 7.30
C GLY A 95 13.85 19.27 8.64
N SER A 96 14.85 19.21 9.51
CA SER A 96 14.93 19.93 10.77
C SER A 96 14.74 21.43 10.54
N ASN A 97 13.92 22.03 11.37
CA ASN A 97 13.74 23.47 11.45
C ASN A 97 14.95 24.03 12.24
N GLU A 98 15.94 24.59 11.56
CA GLU A 98 17.06 25.30 12.19
C GLU A 98 16.88 26.81 11.95
N HIS A 99 16.21 27.43 12.91
CA HIS A 99 16.21 28.88 13.10
C HIS A 99 17.43 29.23 13.95
N GLU A 100 18.49 29.76 13.33
CA GLU A 100 19.47 30.57 14.06
C GLU A 100 20.12 31.57 13.12
N HIS A 101 19.69 32.83 13.21
CA HIS A 101 20.41 33.97 12.65
C HIS A 101 20.98 34.75 13.83
N ASN A 102 22.21 34.43 14.23
CA ASN A 102 23.03 35.33 15.03
C ASN A 102 24.09 35.95 14.12
N VAL A 103 23.90 37.22 13.75
CA VAL A 103 24.99 38.05 13.23
C VAL A 103 25.25 39.16 14.24
N LYS A 104 26.22 38.91 15.13
CA LYS A 104 26.99 39.96 15.78
C LYS A 104 27.79 40.70 14.71
N SER A 105 27.66 42.03 14.61
CA SER A 105 28.75 42.90 14.12
C SER A 105 28.48 44.38 14.42
N ARG A 106 29.35 44.90 15.32
CA ARG A 106 29.75 46.30 15.57
C ARG A 106 28.78 47.26 16.25
#